data_AF-A0A370HD12-F1
#
_entry.id   AF-A0A370HD12-F1
#
_cell.length_a   1.000
_cell.length_b   1.000
_cell.length_c   1.000
_cell.angle_alpha   90.00
_cell.angle_beta   90.00
_cell.angle_gamma   90.00
#
_symmetry.space_group_name_H-M   'P 1'
#
loop_
_entity.id
_entity.type
_entity.pdbx_description
1 polymer ?
#
loop_
_entity_poly.entity_id
_entity_poly.type
_entity_poly.pdbx_seq_one_letter_code
_entity_poly.pdbx_strand_id
1 'polypeptide(L)'
;MSHVRLLYIAAMIVTGVVIGWVAAQNPSWQHAAITPAAWPLAVSLVLDVAIGQAAAHGKTQPLTMTDRFVGVLGAGLIVTAFLAYRG
;
A
#
# COMPACT_ATOMS: atom_id res chain seq x y z
N MET A 1 -3.91 13.91 -15.62
CA MET A 1 -3.89 12.87 -14.57
C MET A 1 -4.88 13.27 -13.49
N SER A 2 -5.76 12.38 -13.02
CA SER A 2 -6.74 12.74 -11.97
C SER A 2 -6.04 12.92 -10.62
N HIS A 3 -6.39 13.97 -9.87
CA HIS A 3 -5.78 14.28 -8.56
C HIS A 3 -5.91 13.12 -7.55
N VAL A 4 -7.01 12.36 -7.64
CA VAL A 4 -7.29 11.19 -6.81
C VAL A 4 -6.24 10.09 -7.01
N ARG A 5 -5.78 9.89 -8.25
CA ARG A 5 -4.77 8.87 -8.57
C ARG A 5 -3.42 9.20 -7.95
N LEU A 6 -3.01 10.47 -8.00
CA LEU A 6 -1.78 10.94 -7.38
C LEU A 6 -1.83 10.78 -5.85
N LEU A 7 -2.96 11.13 -5.24
CA LEU A 7 -3.20 10.93 -3.80
C LEU A 7 -3.13 9.45 -3.42
N TYR A 8 -3.74 8.55 -4.21
CA TYR A 8 -3.68 7.11 -3.97
C TYR A 8 -2.24 6.58 -4.05
N ILE A 9 -1.51 6.92 -5.11
CA ILE A 9 -0.12 6.47 -5.29
C ILE A 9 0.75 7.02 -4.16
N ALA A 10 0.60 8.30 -3.79
CA ALA A 10 1.33 8.89 -2.67
C ALA A 10 1.02 8.18 -1.35
N ALA A 11 -0.25 7.90 -1.07
CA ALA A 11 -0.66 7.16 0.14
C ALA A 11 -0.06 5.75 0.18
N MET A 12 -0.03 5.04 -0.96
CA MET A 12 0.60 3.71 -1.05
C MET A 12 2.11 3.76 -0.85
N ILE A 13 2.80 4.77 -1.41
CA ILE A 13 4.24 4.96 -1.19
C ILE A 13 4.51 5.22 0.30
N VAL A 14 3.79 6.15 0.93
CA VAL A 14 3.92 6.46 2.36
C VAL A 14 3.67 5.21 3.20
N THR A 15 2.64 4.44 2.86
CA THR A 15 2.33 3.18 3.52
C THR A 15 3.49 2.19 3.42
N GLY A 16 4.04 1.99 2.22
CA GLY A 16 5.18 1.09 2.01
C GLY A 16 6.41 1.50 2.81
N VAL A 17 6.71 2.80 2.88
CA VAL A 17 7.82 3.33 3.69
C VAL A 17 7.58 3.10 5.19
N VAL A 18 6.38 3.40 5.69
CA VAL A 18 6.03 3.22 7.11
C VAL A 18 6.09 1.74 7.49
N ILE A 19 5.48 0.85 6.71
CA ILE A 19 5.50 -0.60 6.96
C ILE A 19 6.93 -1.11 6.93
N GLY A 20 7.70 -0.76 5.90
CA GLY A 20 9.11 -1.18 5.78
C GLY A 20 9.95 -0.71 6.95
N TRP A 21 9.79 0.54 7.39
CA TRP A 21 10.53 1.09 8.52
C TRP A 21 10.17 0.45 9.86
N VAL A 22 8.88 0.22 10.14
CA VAL A 22 8.44 -0.40 11.40
C VAL A 22 8.78 -1.90 11.43
N ALA A 23 8.60 -2.60 10.31
CA ALA A 23 8.97 -4.01 10.19
C ALA A 23 10.49 -4.21 10.34
N ALA A 24 11.30 -3.31 9.80
CA ALA A 24 12.75 -3.38 9.96
C ALA A 24 13.23 -3.10 11.40
N GLN A 25 12.40 -2.49 12.26
CA GLN A 25 12.70 -2.34 13.69
C GLN A 25 12.29 -3.57 14.51
N ASN A 26 11.47 -4.46 13.96
CA ASN A 26 10.92 -5.62 14.65
C ASN A 26 11.15 -6.90 13.83
N PRO A 27 12.37 -7.49 13.88
CA PRO A 27 12.72 -8.67 13.10
C PRO A 27 11.80 -9.89 13.36
N SER A 28 11.23 -9.97 14.57
CA SER A 28 10.30 -11.04 14.96
C SER A 28 9.05 -11.09 14.06
N TRP A 29 8.68 -9.99 13.41
CA TRP A 29 7.51 -9.93 12.54
C TRP A 29 7.74 -10.61 11.19
N GLN A 30 8.98 -10.88 10.79
CA GLN A 30 9.26 -11.69 9.60
C GLN A 30 8.78 -13.14 9.74
N HIS A 31 8.66 -13.63 10.98
CA HIS A 31 8.16 -14.96 11.30
C HIS A 31 6.66 -14.99 11.66
N ALA A 32 5.97 -13.85 11.57
CA ALA A 32 4.54 -13.81 11.79
C ALA A 32 3.79 -14.58 10.69
N ALA A 33 2.59 -15.08 11.00
CA ALA A 33 1.74 -15.78 10.05
C ALA A 33 1.43 -14.95 8.78
N ILE A 34 1.42 -13.61 8.91
CA ILE A 34 1.34 -12.68 7.79
C ILE A 34 2.61 -11.84 7.77
N THR A 35 3.47 -12.08 6.79
CA THR A 35 4.73 -11.33 6.65
C THR A 35 4.47 -9.87 6.30
N PRO A 36 5.34 -8.94 6.73
CA PRO A 36 5.18 -7.51 6.44
C PRO A 36 5.11 -7.19 4.95
N ALA A 37 5.70 -8.02 4.09
CA ALA A 37 5.61 -7.89 2.63
C ALA A 37 4.17 -8.04 2.09
N ALA A 38 3.28 -8.73 2.81
CA ALA A 38 1.88 -8.91 2.43
C ALA A 38 0.97 -7.78 2.97
N TRP A 39 1.44 -6.96 3.91
CA TRP A 39 0.62 -5.91 4.54
C TRP A 39 0.18 -4.79 3.56
N PRO A 40 0.97 -4.40 2.54
CA PRO A 40 0.50 -3.46 1.52
C PRO A 40 -0.77 -3.91 0.79
N LEU A 41 -0.99 -5.22 0.63
CA LEU A 41 -2.22 -5.75 0.04
C LEU A 41 -3.43 -5.48 0.95
N ALA A 42 -3.29 -5.71 2.25
CA ALA A 42 -4.35 -5.41 3.22
C ALA A 42 -4.70 -3.92 3.22
N VAL A 43 -3.69 -3.04 3.15
CA VAL A 43 -3.92 -1.59 3.05
C VAL A 43 -4.63 -1.22 1.75
N SER A 44 -4.25 -1.83 0.62
CA SER A 44 -4.95 -1.56 -0.65
C SER A 44 -6.41 -1.96 -0.63
N LEU A 45 -6.77 -3.04 0.08
CA LEU A 45 -8.16 -3.47 0.23
C LEU A 45 -8.97 -2.45 1.05
N VAL A 46 -8.38 -1.92 2.13
CA VAL A 46 -9.01 -0.86 2.93
C VAL A 46 -9.20 0.41 2.09
N LEU A 47 -8.18 0.80 1.32
CA LEU A 47 -8.26 1.95 0.41
C LEU A 47 -9.29 1.73 -0.70
N ASP A 48 -9.40 0.52 -1.24
CA ASP A 48 -10.38 0.17 -2.27
C ASP A 48 -11.81 0.28 -1.75
N VAL A 49 -12.07 -0.14 -0.51
CA VAL A 49 -13.37 0.05 0.12
C VAL A 49 -13.66 1.53 0.33
N ALA A 50 -12.70 2.30 0.86
CA ALA A 50 -12.87 3.73 1.11
C ALA A 50 -13.12 4.53 -0.19
N ILE A 51 -12.35 4.23 -1.25
CA ILE A 51 -12.49 4.88 -2.56
C ILE A 51 -13.75 4.42 -3.26
N GLY A 52 -14.11 3.13 -3.15
CA GLY A 52 -15.37 2.59 -3.69
C GLY A 52 -16.59 3.27 -3.06
N GLN A 53 -16.58 3.49 -1.75
CA GLN A 53 -17.63 4.24 -1.07
C GLN A 53 -17.66 5.71 -1.51
N ALA A 54 -16.50 6.38 -1.62
CA ALA A 54 -16.43 7.76 -2.11
C ALA A 54 -16.94 7.91 -3.56
N ALA A 55 -16.64 6.92 -4.41
CA ALA A 55 -17.10 6.87 -5.79
C ALA A 55 -18.61 6.60 -5.88
N ALA A 56 -19.16 5.72 -5.03
CA ALA A 56 -20.60 5.46 -4.95
C ALA A 56 -21.40 6.71 -4.54
N HIS A 57 -20.80 7.62 -3.77
CA HIS A 57 -21.37 8.92 -3.44
C HIS A 57 -21.15 10.02 -4.51
N GLY A 58 -20.60 9.66 -5.69
CA GLY A 58 -20.33 10.59 -6.78
C GLY A 58 -19.21 11.60 -6.51
N LYS A 59 -18.44 11.43 -5.42
CA LYS A 59 -17.40 12.37 -5.00
C LYS A 59 -16.08 12.18 -5.74
N THR A 60 -15.84 11.00 -6.31
CA THR A 60 -14.57 10.65 -6.96
C THR A 60 -14.77 9.74 -8.17
N GLN A 61 -13.85 9.82 -9.12
CA GLN A 61 -13.77 8.83 -10.21
C GLN A 61 -13.28 7.49 -9.65
N PRO A 62 -13.88 6.37 -10.06
CA PRO A 62 -13.43 5.05 -9.65
C PRO A 62 -11.98 4.82 -10.12
N LEU A 63 -11.17 4.24 -9.24
CA LEU A 63 -9.79 3.91 -9.54
C LEU A 63 -9.72 2.82 -10.61
N THR A 64 -8.76 2.91 -11.53
CA THR A 64 -8.55 1.84 -12.51
C THR A 64 -7.87 0.64 -11.86
N MET A 65 -8.11 -0.56 -12.40
CA MET A 65 -7.48 -1.79 -11.92
C MET A 65 -5.94 -1.70 -12.02
N THR A 66 -5.44 -1.00 -13.05
CA THR A 66 -4.01 -0.74 -13.24
C THR A 66 -3.44 0.16 -12.14
N ASP A 67 -4.13 1.21 -11.73
CA ASP A 67 -3.67 2.12 -10.68
C ASP A 67 -3.53 1.40 -9.34
N ARG A 68 -4.49 0.52 -9.03
CA ARG A 68 -4.46 -0.33 -7.84
C ARG A 68 -3.23 -1.21 -7.83
N PHE A 69 -2.98 -1.89 -8.95
CA PHE A 69 -1.86 -2.80 -9.13
C PHE A 69 -0.51 -2.10 -8.96
N VAL A 70 -0.34 -0.91 -9.56
CA VAL A 70 0.88 -0.10 -9.43
C VAL A 70 1.12 0.32 -7.99
N GLY A 71 0.07 0.75 -7.27
CA GLY A 71 0.19 1.11 -5.86
C GLY A 71 0.62 -0.05 -4.98
N VAL A 72 -0.03 -1.22 -5.14
CA VAL A 72 0.26 -2.43 -4.36
C VAL A 72 1.67 -2.94 -4.62
N LEU A 73 2.04 -3.10 -5.90
CA LEU A 73 3.38 -3.55 -6.25
C LEU A 73 4.44 -2.55 -5.79
N GLY A 74 4.22 -1.26 -5.99
CA GLY A 74 5.15 -0.22 -5.56
C GLY A 74 5.41 -0.28 -4.05
N ALA A 75 4.34 -0.35 -3.24
CA ALA A 75 4.46 -0.46 -1.79
C ALA A 75 5.11 -1.78 -1.34
N GLY A 76 4.74 -2.91 -1.96
CA GLY A 76 5.36 -4.21 -1.68
C GLY A 76 6.85 -4.24 -1.98
N LEU A 77 7.28 -3.64 -3.10
CA LEU A 77 8.69 -3.51 -3.46
C LEU A 77 9.43 -2.60 -2.48
N ILE A 78 8.84 -1.49 -2.04
CA ILE A 78 9.45 -0.60 -1.03
C ILE A 78 9.68 -1.35 0.28
N VAL A 79 8.67 -2.08 0.78
CA VAL A 79 8.79 -2.88 2.01
C VAL A 79 9.89 -3.94 1.85
N THR A 80 9.87 -4.66 0.73
CA THR A 80 10.86 -5.72 0.45
C THR A 80 12.27 -5.14 0.38
N ALA A 81 12.47 -4.02 -0.31
CA ALA A 81 13.75 -3.33 -0.35
C ALA A 81 14.22 -2.90 1.04
N PHE A 82 13.32 -2.34 1.86
CA PHE A 82 13.65 -1.97 3.24
C PHE A 82 14.13 -3.15 4.08
N LEU A 83 13.46 -4.30 3.97
CA LEU A 83 13.84 -5.50 4.69
C LEU A 83 15.13 -6.11 4.15
N ALA A 84 15.36 -6.07 2.83
CA ALA A 84 16.58 -6.57 2.19
C ALA A 84 17.82 -5.72 2.50
N TYR A 85 17.69 -4.39 2.60
CA TYR A 85 18.81 -3.49 2.91
C TYR A 85 19.17 -3.42 4.40
N ARG A 86 18.28 -3.88 5.29
CA ARG A 86 18.52 -3.91 6.75
C ARG A 86 18.73 -5.31 7.33
N GLY A 87 18.46 -6.36 6.55
CA GLY A 87 18.68 -7.77 6.92
C GLY A 87 20.13 -8.21 6.78
#